data_AF-A0A8T0YXN4-F1
#
_entry.id   AF-A0A8T0YXN4-F1
#
_cell.length_a   1.000
_cell.length_b   1.000
_cell.length_c   1.000
_cell.angle_alpha   90.00
_cell.angle_beta   90.00
_cell.angle_gamma   90.00
#
_symmetry.space_group_name_H-M   'P 1'
#
loop_
_entity.id
_entity.type
_entity.pdbx_description
1 polymer ?
#
loop_
_entity_poly.entity_id
_entity_poly.type
_entity_poly.pdbx_seq_one_letter_code
_entity_poly.pdbx_strand_id
1 'polypeptide(L)'
;MRMLSSKAIADGYAANHQYMNEDMTQSLLSTPEIMNEVKWFQELVTKDGSMQSNAAAEADGNVTKDFINGKTGFAIGGDWVLPTLKEKAPFQWDVLPFPKGKVSQPGYSIYGPLAMLAGSKQKEAAFLWLSFQFTPEAQKWKIDQGANASVNDSEITAYY
;
A
#
# COMPACT_ATOMS: atom_id res chain seq x y z
N MET A 1 6.97 -1.30 -8.53
CA MET A 1 7.25 0.14 -8.29
C MET A 1 7.21 0.51 -6.81
N ARG A 2 6.19 0.11 -6.03
CA ARG A 2 6.06 0.48 -4.60
C ARG A 2 7.16 -0.07 -3.68
N MET A 3 7.64 -1.30 -3.90
CA MET A 3 8.72 -1.88 -3.08
C MET A 3 10.04 -1.12 -3.19
N LEU A 4 10.38 -0.66 -4.39
CA LEU A 4 11.67 -0.05 -4.67
C LEU A 4 11.80 1.29 -3.92
N SER A 5 10.75 2.12 -3.90
CA SER A 5 10.78 3.38 -3.16
C SER A 5 10.76 3.18 -1.64
N SER A 6 10.12 2.13 -1.13
CA SER A 6 10.26 1.75 0.28
C SER A 6 11.68 1.27 0.60
N LYS A 7 12.31 0.49 -0.28
CA LYS A 7 13.68 0.00 -0.09
C LYS A 7 14.69 1.15 0.01
N ALA A 8 14.58 2.15 -0.85
CA ALA A 8 15.48 3.31 -0.83
C ALA A 8 15.46 4.05 0.51
N ILE A 9 14.30 4.16 1.17
CA ILE A 9 14.19 4.71 2.53
C ILE A 9 14.72 3.72 3.56
N ALA A 10 14.37 2.43 3.41
CA ALA A 10 14.77 1.38 4.32
C ALA A 10 16.30 1.26 4.44
N ASP A 11 17.02 1.40 3.33
CA ASP A 11 18.48 1.37 3.28
C ASP A 11 19.13 2.75 3.50
N GLY A 12 18.32 3.81 3.64
CA GLY A 12 18.78 5.16 3.96
C GLY A 12 19.32 5.96 2.78
N TYR A 13 19.03 5.56 1.55
CA TYR A 13 19.45 6.27 0.33
C TYR A 13 18.50 7.41 -0.06
N ALA A 14 17.29 7.44 0.48
CA ALA A 14 16.36 8.56 0.38
C ALA A 14 15.73 8.86 1.74
N ALA A 15 15.49 10.14 2.02
CA ALA A 15 14.78 10.56 3.24
C ALA A 15 13.26 10.31 3.12
N ASN A 16 12.71 10.42 1.91
CA ASN A 16 11.29 10.32 1.64
C ASN A 16 10.97 9.30 0.54
N HIS A 17 9.70 8.86 0.47
CA HIS A 17 9.19 8.02 -0.62
C HIS A 17 9.36 8.69 -1.98
N GLN A 18 9.28 7.87 -3.04
CA GLN A 18 9.49 8.30 -4.42
C GLN A 18 10.88 8.89 -4.68
N TYR A 19 11.89 8.44 -3.93
CA TYR A 19 13.28 8.85 -4.07
C TYR A 19 13.48 10.36 -3.83
N MET A 20 12.71 10.95 -2.91
CA MET A 20 12.81 12.39 -2.65
C MET A 20 13.79 12.66 -1.51
N ASN A 21 14.51 13.78 -1.62
CA ASN A 21 15.32 14.33 -0.53
C ASN A 21 14.43 14.83 0.64
N GLU A 22 15.05 15.27 1.73
CA GLU A 22 14.37 15.59 3.00
C GLU A 22 13.27 16.66 2.85
N ASP A 23 13.52 17.70 2.07
CA ASP A 23 12.57 18.81 1.84
C ASP A 23 11.63 18.58 0.64
N MET A 24 11.70 17.41 -0.01
CA MET A 24 10.91 17.04 -1.18
C MET A 24 11.08 17.95 -2.40
N THR A 25 12.21 18.63 -2.55
CA THR A 25 12.47 19.51 -3.71
C THR A 25 13.29 18.85 -4.82
N GLN A 26 13.97 17.73 -4.54
CA GLN A 26 14.84 17.06 -5.50
C GLN A 26 14.62 15.55 -5.51
N SER A 27 14.68 14.97 -6.72
CA SER A 27 14.72 13.53 -6.89
C SER A 27 16.16 13.03 -6.78
N LEU A 28 16.35 11.98 -5.99
CA LEU A 28 17.58 11.25 -5.78
C LEU A 28 17.68 10.00 -6.68
N LEU A 29 16.70 9.76 -7.57
CA LEU A 29 16.61 8.52 -8.36
C LEU A 29 17.89 8.21 -9.15
N SER A 30 18.55 9.24 -9.68
CA SER A 30 19.76 9.10 -10.50
C SER A 30 21.05 8.88 -9.69
N THR A 31 20.98 8.88 -8.35
CA THR A 31 22.15 8.58 -7.50
C THR A 31 22.62 7.14 -7.73
N PRO A 32 23.94 6.87 -7.68
CA PRO A 32 24.48 5.53 -7.86
C PRO A 32 23.85 4.50 -6.91
N GLU A 33 23.58 4.90 -5.67
CA GLU A 33 23.02 4.04 -4.63
C GLU A 33 21.61 3.56 -5.00
N ILE A 34 20.72 4.47 -5.38
CA ILE A 34 19.34 4.11 -5.76
C ILE A 34 19.31 3.38 -7.10
N MET A 35 20.17 3.75 -8.06
CA MET A 35 20.29 3.02 -9.33
C MET A 35 20.77 1.58 -9.14
N ASN A 36 21.62 1.32 -8.14
CA ASN A 36 22.01 -0.04 -7.77
C ASN A 36 20.82 -0.84 -7.21
N GLU A 37 19.92 -0.23 -6.43
CA GLU A 37 18.70 -0.90 -5.98
C GLU A 37 17.73 -1.19 -7.12
N VAL A 38 17.57 -0.25 -8.07
CA VAL A 38 16.79 -0.47 -9.30
C VAL A 38 17.33 -1.68 -10.04
N LYS A 39 18.66 -1.74 -10.23
CA LYS A 39 19.33 -2.86 -10.88
C LYS A 39 19.11 -4.16 -10.12
N TRP A 40 19.22 -4.17 -8.79
CA TRP A 40 18.96 -5.35 -7.98
C TRP A 40 17.54 -5.89 -8.18
N PHE A 41 16.51 -5.02 -8.16
CA PHE A 41 15.13 -5.43 -8.44
C PHE A 41 14.93 -5.91 -9.88
N GLN A 42 15.64 -5.32 -10.85
CA GLN A 42 15.63 -5.79 -12.24
C GLN A 42 16.21 -7.20 -12.34
N GLU A 43 17.29 -7.49 -11.61
CA GLU A 43 17.95 -8.81 -11.62
C GLU A 43 17.09 -9.90 -10.98
N LEU A 44 16.16 -9.58 -10.07
CA LEU A 44 15.12 -10.52 -9.61
C LEU A 44 14.23 -11.03 -10.76
N VAL A 45 14.05 -10.21 -11.79
CA VAL A 45 13.28 -10.59 -12.99
C VAL A 45 14.17 -11.25 -14.03
N THR A 46 15.34 -10.68 -14.32
CA THR A 46 16.13 -11.05 -15.50
C THR A 46 17.19 -12.11 -15.25
N LYS A 47 17.63 -12.30 -14.00
CA LYS A 47 18.68 -13.27 -13.65
C LYS A 47 18.17 -14.38 -12.75
N ASP A 48 17.52 -13.98 -11.65
CA ASP A 48 17.09 -14.91 -10.61
C ASP A 48 15.73 -15.55 -10.94
N GLY A 49 14.83 -14.80 -11.56
CA GLY A 49 13.52 -15.29 -11.98
C GLY A 49 12.47 -15.37 -10.86
N SER A 50 12.80 -14.92 -9.63
CA SER A 50 11.84 -14.88 -8.52
C SER A 50 10.71 -13.86 -8.68
N MET A 51 10.78 -12.95 -9.64
CA MET A 51 9.73 -11.97 -9.90
C MET A 51 9.37 -11.91 -11.38
N GLN A 52 8.08 -11.81 -11.70
CA GLN A 52 7.62 -11.55 -13.06
C GLN A 52 7.98 -10.12 -13.49
N SER A 53 8.13 -9.92 -14.80
CA SER A 53 8.13 -8.56 -15.35
C SER A 53 6.74 -7.93 -15.20
N ASN A 54 6.65 -6.60 -15.15
CA ASN A 54 5.34 -5.92 -15.08
C ASN A 54 4.42 -6.33 -16.24
N ALA A 55 4.94 -6.43 -17.47
CA ALA A 55 4.16 -6.81 -18.63
C ALA A 55 3.59 -8.24 -18.52
N ALA A 56 4.37 -9.19 -18.00
CA ALA A 56 3.89 -10.55 -17.76
C ALA A 56 2.81 -10.58 -16.66
N ALA A 57 3.05 -9.87 -15.54
CA ALA A 57 2.09 -9.78 -14.45
C ALA A 57 0.76 -9.10 -14.85
N GLU A 58 0.81 -8.12 -15.76
CA GLU A 58 -0.38 -7.48 -16.32
C GLU A 58 -1.16 -8.44 -17.22
N ALA A 59 -0.46 -9.20 -18.09
CA ALA A 59 -1.09 -10.18 -18.97
C ALA A 59 -1.81 -11.31 -18.19
N ASP A 60 -1.25 -11.72 -17.03
CA ASP A 60 -1.80 -12.79 -16.19
C ASP A 60 -2.99 -12.34 -15.30
N GLY A 61 -3.30 -11.04 -15.29
CA GLY A 61 -4.50 -10.51 -14.64
C GLY A 61 -4.30 -10.07 -13.18
N ASN A 62 -3.16 -9.45 -12.89
CA ASN A 62 -2.79 -8.76 -11.64
C ASN A 62 -2.25 -9.67 -10.51
N VAL A 63 -1.09 -9.27 -9.96
CA VAL A 63 -0.31 -9.95 -8.90
C VAL A 63 -1.14 -10.38 -7.69
N THR A 64 -2.17 -9.62 -7.30
CA THR A 64 -3.02 -10.00 -6.14
C THR A 64 -3.81 -11.27 -6.42
N LYS A 65 -4.29 -11.45 -7.65
CA LYS A 65 -5.03 -12.64 -8.07
C LYS A 65 -4.12 -13.88 -8.09
N ASP A 66 -2.88 -13.74 -8.51
CA ASP A 66 -1.93 -14.85 -8.54
C ASP A 66 -1.58 -15.33 -7.13
N PHE A 67 -1.44 -14.41 -6.16
CA PHE A 67 -1.28 -14.79 -4.76
C PHE A 67 -2.51 -15.51 -4.22
N ILE A 68 -3.73 -14.98 -4.42
CA ILE A 68 -4.98 -15.64 -3.97
C ILE A 68 -5.10 -17.07 -4.54
N ASN A 69 -4.63 -17.30 -5.77
CA ASN A 69 -4.63 -18.61 -6.41
C ASN A 69 -3.40 -19.47 -6.08
N GLY A 70 -2.55 -19.06 -5.14
CA GLY A 70 -1.40 -19.83 -4.66
C GLY A 70 -0.21 -19.91 -5.61
N LYS A 71 -0.11 -19.01 -6.60
CA LYS A 71 0.99 -19.01 -7.59
C LYS A 71 2.24 -18.24 -7.13
N THR A 72 2.11 -17.35 -6.15
CA THR A 72 3.24 -16.57 -5.62
C THR A 72 3.37 -16.77 -4.12
N GLY A 73 4.61 -16.69 -3.60
CA GLY A 73 4.86 -16.78 -2.15
C GLY A 73 4.56 -15.49 -1.39
N PHE A 74 4.58 -14.34 -2.07
CA PHE A 74 4.32 -13.02 -1.50
C PHE A 74 3.42 -12.19 -2.41
N ALA A 75 2.60 -11.32 -1.80
CA ALA A 75 1.93 -10.23 -2.46
C ALA A 75 1.95 -8.98 -1.58
N ILE A 76 1.93 -7.82 -2.23
CA ILE A 76 1.74 -6.54 -1.56
C ILE A 76 0.25 -6.24 -1.59
N GLY A 77 -0.37 -6.15 -0.43
CA GLY A 77 -1.79 -5.85 -0.29
C GLY A 77 -2.04 -4.87 0.85
N GLY A 78 -3.31 -4.52 1.00
CA GLY A 78 -3.84 -3.86 2.19
C GLY A 78 -5.08 -4.59 2.68
N ASP A 79 -5.76 -3.97 3.64
CA ASP A 79 -7.00 -4.43 4.26
C ASP A 79 -8.09 -4.81 3.25
N TRP A 80 -8.21 -4.05 2.17
CA TRP A 80 -9.22 -4.29 1.12
C TRP A 80 -9.14 -5.68 0.47
N VAL A 81 -8.01 -6.39 0.57
CA VAL A 81 -7.84 -7.75 0.02
C VAL A 81 -8.25 -8.83 1.02
N LEU A 82 -8.27 -8.52 2.33
CA LEU A 82 -8.46 -9.51 3.40
C LEU A 82 -9.77 -10.30 3.30
N PRO A 83 -10.94 -9.71 2.98
CA PRO A 83 -12.17 -10.49 2.82
C PRO A 83 -12.06 -11.55 1.73
N THR A 84 -11.43 -11.21 0.60
CA THR A 84 -11.25 -12.14 -0.52
C THR A 84 -10.25 -13.24 -0.16
N LEU A 85 -9.18 -12.92 0.57
CA LEU A 85 -8.23 -13.92 1.05
C LEU A 85 -8.86 -14.90 2.05
N LYS A 86 -9.69 -14.42 2.99
CA LYS A 86 -10.41 -15.26 3.94
C LYS A 86 -11.36 -16.23 3.24
N GLU A 87 -12.04 -15.77 2.18
CA GLU A 87 -13.04 -16.57 1.47
C GLU A 87 -12.41 -17.53 0.45
N LYS A 88 -11.39 -17.09 -0.30
CA LYS A 88 -10.96 -17.77 -1.54
C LYS A 88 -9.57 -18.37 -1.50
N ALA A 89 -8.70 -17.98 -0.56
CA ALA A 89 -7.33 -18.52 -0.53
C ALA A 89 -7.36 -20.01 -0.17
N PRO A 90 -6.79 -20.91 -0.99
CA PRO A 90 -6.76 -22.34 -0.71
C PRO A 90 -5.63 -22.76 0.25
N PHE A 91 -4.94 -21.81 0.87
CA PHE A 91 -3.75 -22.03 1.69
C PHE A 91 -3.76 -21.12 2.94
N GLN A 92 -2.94 -21.47 3.93
CA GLN A 92 -2.74 -20.63 5.11
C GLN A 92 -1.89 -19.41 4.76
N TRP A 93 -2.34 -18.23 5.17
CA TRP A 93 -1.67 -16.98 4.92
C TRP A 93 -1.57 -16.16 6.21
N ASP A 94 -0.61 -15.23 6.22
CA ASP A 94 -0.41 -14.27 7.30
C ASP A 94 0.08 -12.94 6.70
N VAL A 95 0.03 -11.86 7.49
CA VAL A 95 0.48 -10.53 7.11
C VAL A 95 1.82 -10.24 7.77
N LEU A 96 2.82 -9.92 6.95
CA LEU A 96 4.17 -9.60 7.41
C LEU A 96 4.50 -8.12 7.18
N PRO A 97 5.36 -7.51 8.01
CA PRO A 97 5.92 -6.20 7.68
C PRO A 97 6.79 -6.30 6.41
N PHE A 98 6.98 -5.18 5.72
CA PHE A 98 7.89 -5.10 4.57
C PHE A 98 9.31 -5.55 4.97
N PRO A 99 10.13 -6.08 4.04
CA PRO A 99 11.51 -6.43 4.35
C PRO A 99 12.29 -5.26 4.97
N LYS A 100 13.00 -5.53 6.06
CA LYS A 100 13.84 -4.54 6.75
C LYS A 100 15.05 -4.18 5.89
N GLY A 101 15.35 -2.88 5.81
CA GLY A 101 16.57 -2.37 5.20
C GLY A 101 17.67 -2.07 6.23
N LYS A 102 18.76 -1.48 5.76
CA LYS A 102 19.95 -1.19 6.58
C LYS A 102 19.69 -0.16 7.69
N VAL A 103 18.79 0.79 7.47
CA VAL A 103 18.51 1.92 8.35
C VAL A 103 17.13 1.82 9.01
N SER A 104 16.10 1.38 8.28
CA SER A 104 14.72 1.32 8.78
C SER A 104 13.89 0.20 8.11
N GLN A 105 12.61 0.10 8.46
CA GLN A 105 11.64 -0.84 7.88
C GLN A 105 10.34 -0.10 7.54
N PRO A 106 10.32 0.72 6.47
CA PRO A 106 9.17 1.52 6.11
C PRO A 106 8.04 0.64 5.56
N GLY A 107 6.82 0.96 5.98
CA GLY A 107 5.60 0.39 5.40
C GLY A 107 5.12 1.19 4.18
N TYR A 108 3.94 0.83 3.71
CA TYR A 108 3.20 1.62 2.71
C TYR A 108 1.78 1.83 3.21
N SER A 109 1.32 3.08 3.15
CA SER A 109 -0.06 3.44 3.47
C SER A 109 -0.70 4.15 2.29
N ILE A 110 -1.97 3.86 2.03
CA ILE A 110 -2.77 4.58 1.04
C ILE A 110 -3.67 5.55 1.82
N TYR A 111 -3.56 6.83 1.49
CA TYR A 111 -4.43 7.86 2.04
C TYR A 111 -5.48 8.27 1.00
N GLY A 112 -6.77 8.08 1.35
CA GLY A 112 -7.91 8.48 0.53
C GLY A 112 -8.63 9.69 1.13
N PRO A 113 -8.18 10.93 0.83
CA PRO A 113 -8.82 12.12 1.40
C PRO A 113 -10.24 12.28 0.85
N LEU A 114 -11.19 12.57 1.74
CA LEU A 114 -12.51 13.07 1.37
C LEU A 114 -12.45 14.59 1.31
N ALA A 115 -12.90 15.17 0.20
CA ALA A 115 -12.90 16.62 -0.01
C ALA A 115 -14.23 17.10 -0.57
N MET A 116 -14.64 18.30 -0.13
CA MET A 116 -15.79 18.99 -0.69
C MET A 116 -15.36 19.91 -1.82
N LEU A 117 -16.05 19.84 -2.96
CA LEU A 117 -15.81 20.74 -4.08
C LEU A 117 -16.15 22.18 -3.69
N ALA A 118 -15.22 23.12 -3.92
CA ALA A 118 -15.40 24.54 -3.61
C ALA A 118 -16.65 25.15 -4.28
N GLY A 119 -16.96 24.67 -5.50
CA GLY A 119 -18.11 25.08 -6.32
C GLY A 119 -19.42 24.34 -6.03
N SER A 120 -19.47 23.42 -5.06
CA SER A 120 -20.69 22.67 -4.74
C SER A 120 -21.85 23.62 -4.44
N LYS A 121 -23.02 23.34 -5.01
CA LYS A 121 -24.28 24.04 -4.70
C LYS A 121 -24.97 23.46 -3.46
N GLN A 122 -24.50 22.31 -2.97
CA GLN A 122 -25.06 21.57 -1.83
C GLN A 122 -24.02 21.45 -0.72
N LYS A 123 -23.43 22.57 -0.29
CA LYS A 123 -22.29 22.58 0.65
C LYS A 123 -22.65 21.98 2.01
N GLU A 124 -23.81 22.33 2.54
CA GLU A 124 -24.26 21.84 3.84
C GLU A 124 -24.48 20.32 3.83
N ALA A 125 -25.22 19.81 2.84
CA ALA A 125 -25.42 18.37 2.67
C ALA A 125 -24.11 17.61 2.45
N ALA A 126 -23.19 18.15 1.64
CA ALA A 126 -21.88 17.56 1.42
C ALA A 126 -21.04 17.52 2.70
N PHE A 127 -21.08 18.59 3.51
CA PHE A 127 -20.38 18.64 4.79
C PHE A 127 -20.97 17.66 5.80
N LEU A 128 -22.29 17.54 5.89
CA LEU A 128 -22.96 16.57 6.75
C LEU A 128 -22.60 15.13 6.35
N TRP A 129 -22.63 14.82 5.06
CA TRP A 129 -22.23 13.50 4.57
C TRP A 129 -20.77 13.20 4.87
N LEU A 130 -19.86 14.15 4.62
CA LEU A 130 -18.43 13.98 4.94
C LEU A 130 -18.23 13.77 6.44
N SER A 131 -18.92 14.55 7.28
CA SER A 131 -18.86 14.41 8.74
C SER A 131 -19.35 13.05 9.20
N PHE A 132 -20.44 12.55 8.60
CA PHE A 132 -20.97 11.21 8.87
C PHE A 132 -19.92 10.12 8.60
N GLN A 133 -19.10 10.25 7.55
CA GLN A 133 -18.08 9.25 7.22
C GLN A 133 -17.07 8.97 8.35
N PHE A 134 -16.95 9.86 9.34
CA PHE A 134 -16.04 9.76 10.47
C PHE A 134 -16.74 9.53 11.82
N THR A 135 -18.05 9.24 11.83
CA THR A 135 -18.76 8.84 13.06
C THR A 135 -18.49 7.38 13.41
N PRO A 136 -18.64 6.97 14.69
CA PRO A 136 -18.51 5.57 15.08
C PRO A 136 -19.40 4.61 14.29
N GLU A 137 -20.63 5.03 13.97
CA GLU A 137 -21.57 4.26 13.16
C GLU A 137 -21.01 3.92 11.77
N ALA A 138 -20.55 4.95 11.03
CA ALA A 138 -20.00 4.75 9.71
C ALA A 138 -18.69 3.94 9.75
N GLN A 139 -17.88 4.11 10.79
CA GLN A 139 -16.62 3.40 10.96
C GLN A 139 -16.84 1.91 11.25
N LYS A 140 -17.76 1.55 12.15
CA LYS A 140 -18.15 0.15 12.41
C LYS A 140 -18.69 -0.53 11.16
N TRP A 141 -19.59 0.15 10.43
CA TRP A 141 -20.11 -0.38 9.17
C TRP A 141 -18.99 -0.66 8.15
N LYS A 142 -18.02 0.26 7.99
CA LYS A 142 -16.86 0.07 7.10
C LYS A 142 -16.02 -1.14 7.50
N ILE A 143 -15.77 -1.33 8.80
CA ILE A 143 -15.04 -2.48 9.33
C ILE A 143 -15.78 -3.78 9.00
N ASP A 144 -17.10 -3.82 9.17
CA ASP A 144 -17.92 -4.98 8.81
C ASP A 144 -17.87 -5.30 7.30
N GLN A 145 -17.65 -4.28 6.46
CA GLN A 145 -17.43 -4.45 5.02
C GLN A 145 -15.98 -4.80 4.65
N GLY A 146 -15.08 -4.92 5.63
CA GLY A 146 -13.68 -5.27 5.44
C GLY A 146 -12.73 -4.11 5.15
N ALA A 147 -13.13 -2.88 5.47
CA ALA A 147 -12.26 -1.69 5.38
C ALA A 147 -11.72 -1.29 6.74
N ASN A 148 -10.53 -0.70 6.77
CA ASN A 148 -9.93 -0.16 7.98
C ASN A 148 -10.64 1.12 8.45
N ALA A 149 -10.60 1.33 9.76
CA ALA A 149 -10.94 2.57 10.42
C ALA A 149 -10.14 3.76 9.83
N SER A 150 -10.84 4.85 9.55
CA SER A 150 -10.31 6.12 9.07
C SER A 150 -10.20 7.18 10.18
N VAL A 151 -10.35 6.76 11.44
CA VAL A 151 -10.30 7.63 12.64
C VAL A 151 -9.32 7.05 13.65
N ASN A 152 -8.71 7.93 14.46
CA ASN A 152 -7.95 7.51 15.63
C ASN A 152 -8.86 7.58 16.86
N ASP A 153 -9.53 6.46 17.15
CA ASP A 153 -10.48 6.33 18.23
C ASP A 153 -10.32 4.96 18.91
N SER A 154 -10.26 4.95 20.24
CA SER A 154 -10.01 3.72 21.02
C SER A 154 -11.17 2.73 20.98
N GLU A 155 -12.42 3.21 20.88
CA GLU A 155 -13.60 2.35 20.75
C GLU A 155 -13.59 1.66 19.38
N ILE A 156 -13.28 2.40 18.33
CA ILE A 156 -13.17 1.86 16.97
C ILE A 156 -12.00 0.89 16.84
N THR A 157 -10.89 1.18 17.50
CA THR A 157 -9.72 0.28 17.52
C THR A 157 -10.06 -1.05 18.20
N ALA A 158 -10.86 -1.01 19.27
CA ALA A 158 -11.31 -2.21 19.98
C ALA A 158 -12.40 -3.02 19.24
N TYR A 159 -12.93 -2.50 18.13
CA TYR A 159 -14.00 -3.14 17.35
C TYR A 159 -13.49 -4.14 16.30
N TYR A 160 -12.22 -4.08 15.91
CA TYR A 160 -11.59 -5.07 15.01
C TYR A 160 -11.58 -6.48 15.61
#